data_AF-A0A392RGS5-F1
#
_entry.id   AF-A0A392RGS5-F1
#
_cell.length_a   1.000
_cell.length_b   1.000
_cell.length_c   1.000
_cell.angle_alpha   90.00
_cell.angle_beta   90.00
_cell.angle_gamma   90.00
#
_symmetry.space_group_name_H-M   'P 1'
#
loop_
_entity.id
_entity.type
_entity.pdbx_description
1 polymer ?
#
loop_
_entity_poly.entity_id
_entity_poly.type
_entity_poly.pdbx_seq_one_letter_code
_entity_poly.pdbx_strand_id
1 'polypeptide(L)' 'MIACISPADINAEETLNTLKYANRARNIQNKPVVNRDPMSSEMLKMRQQLEYLQAELCTRS' A
#
# COMPACT_ATOMS: atom_id res chain seq x y z
N MET A 1 -10.72 -8.03 -4.80
CA MET A 1 -11.17 -8.93 -5.88
C MET A 1 -12.58 -9.40 -5.54
N ILE A 2 -13.49 -9.44 -6.51
CA ILE A 2 -14.81 -10.07 -6.38
C ILE A 2 -14.88 -11.19 -7.41
N ALA A 3 -15.27 -12.39 -6.98
CA ALA A 3 -15.43 -13.54 -7.86
C ALA A 3 -16.93 -13.74 -8.15
N CYS A 4 -17.33 -13.54 -9.40
CA CYS A 4 -18.71 -13.76 -9.85
C CYS A 4 -18.83 -15.15 -10.48
N ILE A 5 -19.85 -15.92 -10.10
CA ILE A 5 -20.05 -17.30 -10.52
C ILE A 5 -21.52 -17.57 -10.87
N SER A 6 -21.76 -18.60 -11.67
CA SER A 6 -23.11 -19.09 -12.02
C SER A 6 -23.46 -20.30 -11.15
N PRO A 7 -24.69 -20.39 -10.60
CA PRO A 7 -25.12 -21.56 -9.84
C PRO A 7 -25.57 -22.74 -10.72
N ALA A 8 -25.58 -22.59 -12.05
CA ALA A 8 -26.02 -23.65 -12.95
C ALA A 8 -25.02 -24.81 -13.00
N ASP A 9 -25.53 -26.05 -12.98
CA ASP A 9 -24.70 -27.27 -12.96
C ASP A 9 -23.74 -27.36 -14.15
N ILE A 10 -24.16 -26.87 -15.32
CA ILE A 10 -23.32 -26.81 -16.53
C ILE A 10 -22.05 -25.96 -16.35
N ASN A 11 -22.03 -25.05 -15.37
CA ASN A 11 -20.91 -24.17 -15.06
C ASN A 11 -20.13 -24.62 -13.82
N ALA A 12 -20.40 -25.80 -13.26
CA ALA A 12 -19.80 -26.25 -12.01
C ALA A 12 -18.26 -26.32 -12.08
N GLU A 13 -17.70 -26.79 -13.19
CA GLU A 13 -16.24 -26.87 -13.39
C GLU A 13 -15.58 -25.48 -13.40
N GLU A 14 -16.11 -24.55 -14.20
CA GLU A 14 -15.59 -23.18 -14.28
C GLU A 14 -15.80 -22.40 -12.97
N THR A 15 -16.91 -22.65 -12.29
CA THR A 15 -17.18 -22.11 -10.95
C THR A 15 -16.13 -22.59 -9.95
N LEU A 16 -15.78 -23.88 -9.98
CA LEU A 16 -14.72 -24.43 -9.13
C LEU A 16 -13.35 -23.79 -9.45
N ASN A 17 -13.03 -23.60 -10.72
CA ASN A 17 -11.78 -22.94 -11.14
C ASN A 17 -11.71 -21.49 -10.65
N THR A 18 -12.82 -20.75 -10.77
CA THR A 18 -12.95 -19.37 -10.28
C THR A 18 -12.79 -19.30 -8.76
N LEU A 19 -13.41 -20.22 -8.00
CA LEU A 19 -13.27 -20.28 -6.55
C LEU A 19 -11.85 -20.65 -6.11
N LYS A 20 -11.19 -21.59 -6.81
CA LYS A 20 -9.77 -21.92 -6.57
C LYS A 20 -8.87 -20.72 -6.78
N TYR A 21 -9.10 -19.94 -7.84
CA TYR A 21 -8.35 -18.71 -8.07
C TYR A 21 -8.62 -17.66 -6.98
N ALA A 22 -9.88 -17.44 -6.62
CA ALA A 22 -10.25 -16.51 -5.55
C ALA A 22 -9.61 -16.91 -4.20
N ASN A 23 -9.51 -18.21 -3.91
CA ASN A 23 -8.80 -18.71 -2.73
C ASN A 23 -7.31 -18.36 -2.78
N ARG A 24 -6.63 -18.58 -3.91
CA ARG A 24 -5.23 -18.18 -4.10
C ARG A 24 -5.04 -16.66 -3.95
N ALA A 25 -5.91 -15.87 -4.58
CA ALA A 25 -5.84 -14.41 -4.54
C ALA A 25 -6.03 -13.84 -3.12
N ARG A 26 -6.83 -14.50 -2.28
CA ARG A 26 -7.00 -14.16 -0.85
C ARG A 26 -5.69 -14.25 -0.06
N ASN A 27 -4.79 -15.14 -0.47
CA ASN A 27 -3.52 -15.37 0.22
C ASN A 27 -2.42 -14.41 -0.23
N ILE A 28 -2.68 -13.54 -1.20
CA ILE A 28 -1.72 -12.52 -1.64
C ILE A 28 -1.63 -11.43 -0.56
N GLN A 29 -0.44 -11.28 0.02
CA GLN A 29 -0.15 -10.26 1.02
C GLN A 29 0.47 -9.03 0.35
N ASN A 30 -0.28 -7.95 0.28
CA ASN A 30 0.23 -6.66 -0.17
C ASN A 30 0.80 -5.87 1.01
N LYS A 31 1.81 -5.04 0.75
CA LYS A 31 2.34 -4.06 1.70
C LYS A 31 1.92 -2.66 1.25
N PRO A 32 0.73 -2.16 1.63
CA PRO A 32 0.29 -0.84 1.22
C PRO A 32 1.20 0.23 1.85
N VAL A 33 1.67 1.16 1.03
CA VAL A 33 2.45 2.33 1.48
C VAL A 33 1.66 3.58 1.12
N VAL A 34 1.62 4.55 2.02
CA VAL A 34 1.02 5.87 1.72
C VAL A 34 1.87 6.52 0.64
N ASN A 35 1.28 6.74 -0.54
CA ASN A 35 1.96 7.40 -1.64
C ASN A 35 2.06 8.91 -1.34
N ARG A 36 3.12 9.31 -0.64
CA ARG A 36 3.48 10.71 -0.41
C ARG A 36 4.43 11.14 -1.52
N ASP A 37 4.25 12.36 -2.01
CA ASP A 37 5.17 12.93 -2.99
C ASP A 37 6.60 12.95 -2.41
N PRO A 38 7.57 12.25 -3.05
CA PRO A 38 8.93 12.19 -2.56
C PRO A 38 9.58 13.58 -2.45
N MET A 39 9.24 14.51 -3.33
CA MET A 39 9.74 15.89 -3.28
C MET A 39 9.24 16.60 -2.01
N SER A 40 7.95 16.47 -1.71
CA SER A 40 7.37 17.02 -0.46
C SER A 40 8.02 16.42 0.79
N SER A 41 8.29 15.10 0.79
CA SER A 41 8.92 14.42 1.93
C SER A 41 10.37 14.86 2.12
N GLU A 42 11.11 15.05 1.04
CA GLU A 42 12.50 15.50 1.09
C GLU A 42 12.58 16.95 1.55
N MET A 43 11.73 17.82 1.01
CA MET A 43 11.65 19.22 1.44
C MET A 43 11.32 19.34 2.93
N LEU A 44 10.42 18.51 3.46
CA LEU A 44 10.07 18.51 4.88
C LEU A 44 11.27 18.10 5.75
N LYS A 45 12.03 17.07 5.36
CA LYS A 45 13.24 16.64 6.06
C LYS A 45 14.30 17.74 6.06
N MET A 46 14.52 18.38 4.91
CA MET A 46 15.47 19.49 4.79
C MET A 46 15.08 20.67 5.70
N ARG A 47 13.79 21.03 5.74
CA ARG A 47 13.29 22.08 6.64
C ARG A 47 13.49 21.73 8.11
N GLN A 48 13.20 20.49 8.51
CA GLN A 48 13.45 20.01 9.88
C GLN A 48 14.94 20.04 10.26
N GLN A 49 15.83 19.66 9.34
CA GLN A 49 17.27 19.75 9.56
C GLN A 49 17.73 21.21 9.74
N LEU A 50 17.20 22.14 8.92
CA LEU A 50 17.49 23.56 9.07
C LEU A 50 17.04 24.10 10.42
N GLU A 51 15.80 23.81 10.84
CA GLU A 51 15.29 24.23 12.14
C GLU A 51 16.13 23.67 13.30
N TYR A 52 16.51 22.39 13.24
CA TYR A 52 17.35 21.75 14.25
C TYR A 52 18.72 22.44 14.36
N LEU A 53 19.40 22.67 13.23
CA LEU A 53 20.71 23.31 13.21
C LEU A 53 20.65 24.76 13.68
N GLN A 54 19.61 25.51 13.29
CA GLN A 54 19.39 26.88 13.76
C GLN A 54 19.18 26.93 15.27
N ALA A 55 18.40 25.99 15.83
CA ALA A 55 18.19 25.89 17.27
C ALA A 55 19.49 25.53 18.01
N GLU A 56 20.30 24.61 17.48
CA GLU A 56 21.60 24.26 18.08
C GLU A 56 22.57 25.44 18.12
N LEU A 57 22.62 26.23 17.05
CA LEU A 57 23.43 27.45 17.00
C LEU A 57 22.93 28.51 18.00
N CYS A 58 21.61 28.70 18.09
CA CYS A 58 20.98 29.63 19.04
C CYS A 58 21.22 29.23 20.50
N THR A 59 21.30 27.93 20.79
CA THR A 59 21.57 27.42 22.15
C THR A 59 23.05 27.57 22.55
N ARG A 60 23.95 27.72 21.58
CA ARG A 60 25.41 27.84 21.78
C ARG A 60 25.90 29.30 21.85
N SER A 61 25.04 30.27 21.60
CA SER A 61 25.27 31.72 21.78
C SER A 61 24.72 32.20 23.10
#